data_AF-H1L1F3-F1
#
_entry.id   AF-H1L1F3-F1
#
_cell.length_a   1.000
_cell.length_b   1.000
_cell.length_c   1.000
_cell.angle_alpha   90.00
_cell.angle_beta   90.00
_cell.angle_gamma   90.00
#
_symmetry.space_group_name_H-M   'P 1'
#
loop_
_entity.id
_entity.type
_entity.pdbx_description
1 polymer ?
#
loop_
_entity_poly.entity_id
_entity_poly.type
_entity_poly.pdbx_seq_one_letter_code
_entity_poly.pdbx_strand_id
1 'polypeptide(L)'
;MILELIKITATLFMVLIYWINLIEALKNRTLKNFTLKFIILYTSLMIFLLFFIDFDSKFLVLTVLFLSVLVLIDKRIFKLFVGLFKMNLQWRFLHRVFFSMSFYVLLNPIRTFANTFKYLD
;
A
#
# COMPACT_ATOMS: atom_id res chain seq x y z
N MET A 1 10.77 -9.81 15.03
CA MET A 1 9.44 -9.90 14.38
C MET A 1 8.99 -8.60 13.68
N ILE A 2 8.46 -7.57 14.35
CA ILE A 2 7.89 -6.38 13.64
C ILE A 2 8.95 -5.63 12.81
N LEU A 3 10.16 -5.44 13.36
CA LEU A 3 11.26 -4.76 12.65
C LEU A 3 11.75 -5.56 11.44
N GLU A 4 11.78 -6.89 11.53
CA GLU A 4 12.12 -7.78 10.41
C GLU A 4 11.05 -7.75 9.33
N LEU A 5 9.77 -7.71 9.73
CA LEU A 5 8.65 -7.56 8.81
C LEU A 5 8.77 -6.26 8.02
N ILE A 6 9.11 -5.14 8.68
CA ILE A 6 9.34 -3.84 8.01
C ILE A 6 10.51 -3.93 7.02
N LYS A 7 11.65 -4.53 7.42
CA LYS A 7 12.80 -4.71 6.52
C LYS A 7 12.45 -5.54 5.29
N ILE A 8 11.76 -6.67 5.48
CA ILE A 8 11.29 -7.52 4.38
C ILE A 8 10.36 -6.73 3.46
N THR A 9 9.40 -5.99 4.02
CA THR A 9 8.43 -5.19 3.25
C THR A 9 9.14 -4.10 2.43
N ALA A 10 10.14 -3.42 3.02
CA ALA A 10 10.93 -2.39 2.33
C ALA A 10 11.74 -2.97 1.15
N THR A 11 12.41 -4.11 1.33
CA THR A 11 13.12 -4.80 0.24
C THR A 11 12.16 -5.26 -0.85
N LEU A 12 10.99 -5.77 -0.47
CA LEU A 12 9.95 -6.22 -1.39
C LEU A 12 9.40 -5.03 -2.21
N PHE A 13 9.29 -3.84 -1.62
CA PHE A 13 8.94 -2.62 -2.35
C PHE A 13 9.95 -2.26 -3.43
N MET A 14 11.26 -2.37 -3.16
CA MET A 14 12.28 -2.11 -4.19
C MET A 14 12.16 -3.05 -5.39
N VAL A 15 11.98 -4.35 -5.12
CA VAL A 15 11.78 -5.36 -6.18
C VAL A 15 10.49 -5.08 -6.95
N LEU A 16 9.41 -4.72 -6.26
CA LEU A 16 8.13 -4.37 -6.88
C LEU A 16 8.24 -3.13 -7.78
N ILE A 17 8.96 -2.09 -7.36
CA ILE A 17 9.17 -0.87 -8.18
C ILE A 17 9.82 -1.23 -9.51
N TYR A 18 10.91 -1.99 -9.46
CA TYR A 18 11.58 -2.45 -10.69
C TYR A 18 10.65 -3.30 -11.55
N TRP A 19 9.95 -4.25 -10.96
CA TRP A 19 9.03 -5.15 -11.66
C TRP A 19 7.88 -4.40 -12.35
N ILE A 20 7.26 -3.43 -11.67
CA ILE A 20 6.17 -2.60 -12.22
C ILE A 20 6.67 -1.78 -13.41
N ASN A 21 7.85 -1.19 -13.30
CA ASN A 21 8.46 -0.42 -14.39
C ASN A 21 8.74 -1.31 -15.61
N LEU A 22 9.26 -2.51 -15.39
CA LEU A 22 9.51 -3.48 -16.45
C LEU A 22 8.20 -3.90 -17.14
N ILE A 23 7.15 -4.21 -16.38
CA ILE A 23 5.84 -4.56 -16.93
C ILE A 23 5.25 -3.41 -17.75
N GLU A 24 5.41 -2.17 -17.27
CA GLU A 24 4.94 -0.99 -17.98
C GLU A 24 5.64 -0.86 -19.35
N ALA A 25 6.96 -1.08 -19.38
CA ALA A 25 7.79 -1.05 -20.59
C ALA A 25 7.45 -2.17 -21.58
N LEU A 26 7.15 -3.37 -21.09
CA LEU A 26 6.76 -4.53 -21.92
C LEU A 26 5.42 -4.35 -22.63
N LYS A 27 4.60 -3.36 -22.22
CA LYS A 27 3.25 -3.10 -22.77
C LYS A 27 2.32 -4.35 -22.80
N ASN A 28 2.62 -5.38 -22.00
CA ASN A 28 1.85 -6.62 -21.96
C ASN A 28 0.64 -6.47 -21.02
N ARG A 29 -0.57 -6.47 -21.59
CA ARG A 29 -1.83 -6.28 -20.84
C ARG A 29 -2.13 -7.44 -19.90
N THR A 30 -1.82 -8.68 -20.29
CA THR A 30 -2.04 -9.88 -19.47
C THR A 30 -1.20 -9.81 -18.20
N LEU A 31 0.08 -9.45 -18.35
CA LEU A 31 1.00 -9.32 -17.24
C LEU A 31 0.59 -8.18 -16.29
N LYS A 32 0.21 -7.00 -16.82
CA LYS A 32 -0.34 -5.88 -16.01
C LYS A 32 -1.54 -6.31 -15.16
N ASN A 33 -2.49 -7.01 -15.78
CA ASN A 33 -3.69 -7.48 -15.09
C ASN A 33 -3.37 -8.53 -14.03
N PHE A 34 -2.47 -9.48 -14.34
CA PHE A 34 -2.03 -10.49 -13.38
C PHE A 34 -1.34 -9.84 -12.18
N THR A 35 -0.43 -8.89 -12.41
CA THR A 35 0.27 -8.18 -11.32
C THR A 35 -0.68 -7.35 -10.46
N LEU A 36 -1.64 -6.65 -11.05
CA LEU A 36 -2.68 -5.94 -10.28
C LEU A 36 -3.46 -6.91 -9.38
N LYS A 37 -3.92 -8.04 -9.93
CA LYS A 37 -4.64 -9.07 -9.16
C LYS A 37 -3.78 -9.62 -8.03
N PHE A 38 -2.51 -9.88 -8.29
CA PHE A 38 -1.57 -10.36 -7.29
C PHE A 38 -1.39 -9.36 -6.14
N ILE A 39 -1.20 -8.07 -6.44
CA ILE A 39 -1.05 -7.01 -5.42
C ILE A 39 -2.32 -6.89 -4.57
N ILE A 40 -3.50 -6.93 -5.19
CA ILE A 40 -4.78 -6.89 -4.48
C ILE A 40 -4.91 -8.11 -3.56
N LEU A 41 -4.66 -9.32 -4.09
CA LEU A 41 -4.75 -10.56 -3.32
C LEU A 41 -3.80 -10.55 -2.13
N TYR A 42 -2.55 -10.14 -2.33
CA TYR A 42 -1.55 -10.02 -1.28
C TYR A 42 -1.99 -9.04 -0.18
N THR A 43 -2.49 -7.86 -0.58
CA THR A 43 -2.95 -6.85 0.38
C THR A 43 -4.17 -7.33 1.16
N SER A 44 -5.12 -7.99 0.49
CA SER A 44 -6.30 -8.58 1.14
C SER A 44 -5.92 -9.69 2.11
N LEU A 45 -4.93 -10.53 1.77
CA LEU A 45 -4.39 -11.55 2.68
C LEU A 45 -3.75 -10.92 3.91
N MET A 46 -3.00 -9.82 3.75
CA MET A 46 -2.44 -9.08 4.88
C MET A 46 -3.52 -8.50 5.80
N ILE A 47 -4.56 -7.89 5.23
CA ILE A 47 -5.73 -7.42 6.00
C ILE A 47 -6.34 -8.57 6.79
N PHE A 48 -6.56 -9.72 6.16
CA PHE A 48 -7.11 -10.91 6.80
C PHE A 48 -6.22 -11.41 7.94
N LEU A 49 -4.91 -11.54 7.73
CA LEU A 49 -3.97 -12.00 8.77
C LEU A 49 -3.90 -11.04 9.96
N LEU A 50 -3.79 -9.73 9.69
CA LEU A 50 -3.74 -8.71 10.73
C LEU A 50 -5.05 -8.61 11.52
N PHE A 51 -6.17 -9.08 10.98
CA PHE A 51 -7.42 -9.15 11.70
C PHE A 51 -7.35 -10.11 12.91
N PHE A 52 -6.47 -11.11 12.90
CA PHE A 52 -6.32 -12.07 14.02
C PHE A 52 -5.20 -11.70 15.00
N ILE A 53 -4.37 -10.70 14.69
CA ILE A 53 -3.29 -10.25 15.56
C ILE A 53 -3.79 -9.07 16.38
N ASP A 54 -3.56 -9.09 17.69
CA ASP A 54 -3.91 -7.98 18.57
C ASP A 54 -2.71 -7.07 18.83
N PHE A 55 -2.90 -5.78 18.59
CA PHE A 55 -1.88 -4.73 18.81
C PHE A 55 -2.53 -3.34 18.76
N ASP A 56 -1.97 -2.39 19.52
CA ASP A 56 -2.60 -1.08 19.78
C ASP A 56 -3.00 -0.28 18.53
N SER A 57 -2.26 -0.43 17.42
CA SER A 57 -2.50 0.31 16.17
C SER A 57 -3.25 -0.48 15.10
N LYS A 58 -3.82 -1.65 15.43
CA LYS A 58 -4.46 -2.58 14.48
C LYS A 58 -5.50 -1.92 13.58
N PHE A 59 -6.48 -1.24 14.16
CA PHE A 59 -7.56 -0.59 13.40
C PHE A 59 -7.03 0.40 12.37
N LEU A 60 -6.00 1.13 12.74
CA LEU A 60 -5.40 2.15 11.91
C LEU A 60 -4.60 1.51 10.76
N VAL A 61 -3.79 0.49 11.05
CA VAL A 61 -3.09 -0.28 10.01
C VAL A 61 -4.08 -0.91 9.02
N LEU A 62 -5.16 -1.52 9.51
CA LEU A 62 -6.21 -2.10 8.67
C LEU A 62 -6.87 -1.04 7.78
N THR A 63 -7.13 0.15 8.32
CA THR A 63 -7.73 1.26 7.56
C THR A 63 -6.81 1.73 6.43
N VAL A 64 -5.50 1.85 6.69
CA VAL A 64 -4.49 2.23 5.68
C VAL A 64 -4.42 1.18 4.58
N LEU A 65 -4.40 -0.11 4.93
CA LEU A 65 -4.38 -1.19 3.95
C LEU A 65 -5.66 -1.23 3.11
N PHE A 66 -6.81 -1.01 3.74
CA PHE A 66 -8.10 -0.96 3.04
C PHE A 66 -8.17 0.22 2.06
N LEU A 67 -7.72 1.41 2.49
CA LEU A 67 -7.60 2.59 1.63
C LEU A 67 -6.66 2.33 0.44
N SER A 68 -5.55 1.65 0.67
CA SER A 68 -4.61 1.26 -0.40
C SER A 68 -5.31 0.43 -1.49
N VAL A 69 -6.11 -0.57 -1.10
CA VAL A 69 -6.87 -1.39 -2.07
C VAL A 69 -7.94 -0.58 -2.80
N LEU A 70 -8.68 0.27 -2.07
CA LEU A 70 -9.72 1.11 -2.68
C LEU A 70 -9.16 2.05 -3.75
N VAL A 71 -8.04 2.73 -3.44
CA VAL A 71 -7.34 3.61 -4.38
C VAL A 71 -6.80 2.84 -5.59
N LEU A 72 -6.38 1.59 -5.39
CA LEU A 72 -5.85 0.75 -6.46
C LEU A 72 -6.93 0.35 -7.48
N ILE A 73 -8.14 0.05 -7.00
CA ILE A 73 -9.23 -0.52 -7.81
C ILE A 73 -10.12 0.56 -8.43
N ASP A 74 -10.55 1.56 -7.66
CA ASP A 74 -11.56 2.53 -8.08
C ASP A 74 -10.97 3.85 -8.59
N LYS A 75 -11.29 4.20 -9.84
CA LYS A 75 -10.81 5.41 -10.51
C LYS A 75 -11.30 6.71 -9.85
N ARG A 76 -12.53 6.71 -9.33
CA ARG A 76 -13.13 7.87 -8.67
C ARG A 76 -12.42 8.12 -7.34
N ILE A 77 -12.20 7.07 -6.55
CA ILE A 77 -11.46 7.15 -5.28
C ILE A 77 -10.03 7.65 -5.54
N PHE A 78 -9.33 7.09 -6.51
CA PHE A 78 -8.00 7.56 -6.88
C PHE A 78 -7.98 9.04 -7.25
N LYS A 79 -8.90 9.49 -8.12
CA LYS A 79 -8.98 10.90 -8.52
C LYS A 79 -9.29 11.81 -7.32
N LEU A 80 -10.13 11.35 -6.40
CA LEU A 80 -10.44 12.07 -5.17
C LEU A 80 -9.17 12.31 -4.36
N PHE A 81 -8.40 11.25 -4.08
CA PHE A 81 -7.15 11.37 -3.33
C PHE A 81 -6.08 12.18 -4.06
N VAL A 82 -5.91 11.97 -5.37
CA VAL A 82 -4.99 12.78 -6.20
C VAL A 82 -5.37 14.26 -6.15
N GLY A 83 -6.66 14.58 -6.17
CA GLY A 83 -7.18 15.94 -6.02
C GLY A 83 -6.95 16.51 -4.62
N LEU A 84 -7.24 15.75 -3.57
CA LEU A 84 -7.00 16.16 -2.17
C LEU A 84 -5.53 16.53 -1.94
N PHE A 85 -4.61 15.75 -2.48
CA PHE A 85 -3.17 16.00 -2.35
C PHE A 85 -2.58 16.91 -3.44
N LYS A 86 -3.41 17.46 -4.33
CA LYS A 86 -2.97 18.32 -5.46
C LYS A 86 -1.87 17.69 -6.32
N MET A 87 -1.93 16.38 -6.54
CA MET A 87 -0.93 15.63 -7.30
C MET A 87 -1.26 15.60 -8.80
N ASN A 88 -0.24 15.56 -9.66
CA ASN A 88 -0.42 15.38 -11.11
C ASN A 88 -0.29 13.91 -11.52
N LEU A 89 -1.16 13.05 -10.98
CA LEU A 89 -1.14 11.61 -11.26
C LEU A 89 -2.29 11.21 -12.20
N GLN A 90 -1.94 10.48 -13.26
CA GLN A 90 -2.90 9.92 -14.22
C GLN A 90 -3.35 8.51 -13.83
N TRP A 91 -4.53 8.08 -14.27
CA TRP A 91 -5.04 6.71 -14.09
C TRP A 91 -4.35 5.71 -15.02
N ARG A 92 -3.04 5.49 -14.82
CA ARG A 92 -2.19 4.52 -15.52
C ARG A 92 -1.70 3.46 -14.54
N PHE A 93 -1.36 2.26 -15.02
CA PHE A 93 -0.94 1.13 -14.18
C PHE A 93 0.13 1.53 -13.15
N LEU A 94 1.21 2.16 -13.61
CA LEU A 94 2.32 2.61 -12.77
C LEU A 94 1.87 3.55 -11.64
N HIS A 95 1.14 4.62 -11.96
CA HIS A 95 0.64 5.56 -10.96
C HIS A 95 -0.36 4.94 -10.00
N ARG A 96 -1.24 4.07 -10.49
CA ARG A 96 -2.20 3.35 -9.65
C ARG A 96 -1.49 2.52 -8.60
N VAL A 97 -0.50 1.75 -9.02
CA VAL A 97 0.23 0.86 -8.12
C VAL A 97 1.08 1.67 -7.13
N PHE A 98 1.90 2.61 -7.60
CA PHE A 98 2.77 3.38 -6.70
C PHE A 98 2.00 4.28 -5.74
N PHE A 99 0.94 4.92 -6.20
CA PHE A 99 0.15 5.76 -5.32
C PHE A 99 -0.52 4.93 -4.24
N SER A 100 -1.09 3.78 -4.59
CA SER A 100 -1.68 2.86 -3.59
C SER A 100 -0.64 2.33 -2.61
N MET A 101 0.57 2.01 -3.09
CA MET A 101 1.68 1.57 -2.24
C MET A 101 2.19 2.68 -1.31
N SER A 102 2.11 3.95 -1.70
CA SER A 102 2.57 5.06 -0.86
C SER A 102 1.81 5.17 0.47
N PHE A 103 0.57 4.67 0.55
CA PHE A 103 -0.18 4.60 1.80
C PHE A 103 0.51 3.72 2.85
N TYR A 104 1.30 2.71 2.44
CA TYR A 104 2.08 1.91 3.38
C TYR A 104 3.18 2.71 4.08
N VAL A 105 3.69 3.78 3.46
CA VAL A 105 4.68 4.66 4.09
C VAL A 105 4.07 5.40 5.28
N LEU A 106 2.76 5.68 5.25
CA LEU A 106 2.04 6.31 6.35
C LEU A 106 2.05 5.43 7.62
N LEU A 107 2.21 4.11 7.49
CA LEU A 107 2.30 3.21 8.65
C LEU A 107 3.48 3.54 9.59
N ASN A 108 4.56 4.14 9.07
CA ASN A 108 5.77 4.42 9.84
C ASN A 108 5.58 5.60 10.83
N PRO A 109 5.19 6.82 10.41
CA PRO A 109 4.91 7.91 11.35
C PRO A 109 3.74 7.60 12.30
N ILE A 110 2.76 6.80 11.85
CA ILE A 110 1.66 6.32 12.68
C ILE A 110 2.17 5.46 13.84
N ARG A 111 3.10 4.53 13.56
CA ARG A 111 3.73 3.71 14.60
C ARG A 111 4.53 4.57 15.58
N THR A 112 5.23 5.58 15.07
CA THR A 112 5.97 6.52 15.91
C THR A 112 5.02 7.28 16.83
N PHE A 113 3.94 7.85 16.30
CA PHE A 113 2.91 8.55 17.09
C PHE A 113 2.26 7.65 18.15
N ALA A 114 1.85 6.43 17.79
CA ALA A 114 1.23 5.49 18.73
C ALA A 114 2.20 5.09 19.85
N ASN A 115 3.48 4.89 19.54
CA ASN A 115 4.50 4.60 20.54
C ASN A 115 4.79 5.81 21.43
N THR A 116 4.81 7.04 20.90
CA THR A 116 5.07 8.25 21.69
C THR A 116 3.99 8.48 22.76
N PHE A 117 2.71 8.21 22.45
CA PHE A 117 1.63 8.29 23.44
C PHE A 117 1.72 7.21 24.52
N LYS A 118 2.22 6.01 24.19
CA LYS A 118 2.41 4.92 25.16
C LYS A 118 3.51 5.19 26.20
N TYR A 119 4.34 6.22 26.01
CA TYR A 119 5.35 6.68 26.97
C TYR A 119 4.95 7.96 27.71
N LEU A 120 3.72 8.46 27.47
CA LEU A 120 3.14 9.64 28.13
C LEU A 120 2.05 9.29 29.14
N ASP A 121 1.70 8.00 29.26
CA ASP A 121 0.91 7.39 30.34
C ASP A 121 1.85 6.67 31.33
#